data_AF-A0AA46DZY1-F1
#
_entry.id   AF-A0AA46DZY1-F1
#
_cell.length_a   1.000
_cell.length_b   1.000
_cell.length_c   1.000
_cell.angle_alpha   90.00
_cell.angle_beta   90.00
_cell.angle_gamma   90.00
#
_symmetry.space_group_name_H-M   'P 1'
#
loop_
_entity.id
_entity.type
_entity.pdbx_description
1 polymer ?
#
loop_
_entity_poly.entity_id
_entity_poly.type
_entity_poly.pdbx_seq_one_letter_code
_entity_poly.pdbx_strand_id
1 'polypeptide(L)' 'MKKDVKVLDCTIRDGGLINNYHFSDEFVKKVYETCVKVGVDYFEIGK' A
#
# COMPACT_ATOMS: atom_id res chain seq x y z
N MET A 1 -22.28 12.35 8.89
CA MET A 1 -21.81 11.69 7.65
C MET A 1 -20.30 11.78 7.60
N LYS A 2 -19.60 10.65 7.63
CA LYS A 2 -18.17 10.63 7.28
C LYS A 2 -18.14 11.03 5.80
N LYS A 3 -17.52 12.18 5.47
CA LYS A 3 -17.23 12.56 4.07
C LYS A 3 -16.65 11.34 3.34
N ASP A 4 -16.80 11.24 2.03
CA ASP A 4 -16.13 10.20 1.23
C ASP A 4 -14.61 10.33 1.43
N VAL A 5 -14.10 9.68 2.49
CA VAL A 5 -12.69 9.69 2.86
C VAL A 5 -12.05 8.66 1.96
N LYS A 6 -11.22 9.15 1.05
CA LYS A 6 -10.36 8.28 0.26
C LYS A 6 -9.15 7.87 1.08
N VAL A 7 -8.84 6.59 1.06
CA VAL A 7 -7.70 5.98 1.75
C VAL A 7 -6.59 5.71 0.74
N LEU A 8 -5.40 6.22 1.04
CA LEU A 8 -4.16 5.89 0.35
C LEU A 8 -3.35 4.98 1.27
N ASP A 9 -3.07 3.76 0.81
CA ASP A 9 -2.07 2.92 1.45
C ASP A 9 -0.68 3.27 0.89
N CYS A 10 0.20 3.78 1.75
CA CYS A 10 1.57 4.16 1.42
C CYS A 10 2.62 3.16 1.94
N THR A 11 2.20 1.95 2.35
CA THR A 11 3.06 0.99 3.06
C THR A 11 4.31 0.62 2.26
N ILE A 12 4.16 0.33 0.96
CA ILE A 12 5.29 -0.11 0.13
C ILE A 12 6.22 1.05 -0.24
N ARG A 13 5.69 2.23 -0.57
CA ARG A 13 6.53 3.39 -0.90
C ARG A 13 7.23 3.95 0.33
N ASP A 14 6.48 4.27 1.37
CA ASP A 14 7.02 4.93 2.56
C ASP A 14 7.84 3.95 3.41
N GLY A 15 7.37 2.72 3.58
CA GLY A 15 8.16 1.64 4.17
C GLY A 15 9.41 1.32 3.35
N GLY A 16 9.39 1.54 2.04
CA GLY A 16 10.55 1.39 1.15
C GLY A 16 11.69 2.35 1.48
N LEU A 17 11.38 3.60 1.85
CA LEU A 17 12.38 4.60 2.28
C LEU A 17 13.12 4.15 3.55
N ILE A 18 12.44 3.47 4.47
CA ILE A 18 13.03 2.97 5.72
C ILE A 18 13.72 1.62 5.52
N ASN A 19 13.12 0.74 4.72
CA ASN A 19 13.57 -0.64 4.51
C ASN A 19 14.53 -0.79 3.30
N ASN A 20 15.03 0.32 2.74
CA ASN A 20 15.82 0.33 1.50
C ASN A 20 15.18 -0.48 0.35
N TYR A 21 13.85 -0.46 0.27
CA TYR A 21 13.05 -1.19 -0.72
C TYR A 21 13.29 -2.72 -0.73
N HIS A 22 13.80 -3.30 0.36
CA HIS A 22 14.01 -4.74 0.49
C HIS A 22 12.74 -5.47 0.95
N PHE A 23 11.71 -5.43 0.12
CA PHE A 23 10.53 -6.28 0.26
C PHE A 23 10.61 -7.45 -0.71
N SER A 24 10.07 -8.61 -0.32
CA SER A 24 9.87 -9.70 -1.29
C SER A 24 8.68 -9.37 -2.19
N ASP A 25 8.71 -9.84 -3.43
CA ASP A 25 7.58 -9.69 -4.37
C ASP A 25 6.29 -10.29 -3.79
N GLU A 26 6.40 -11.40 -3.05
CA GLU A 26 5.26 -12.02 -2.36
C GLU A 26 4.65 -11.10 -1.30
N PHE A 27 5.49 -10.41 -0.52
CA PHE A 27 5.01 -9.46 0.47
C PHE A 27 4.27 -8.30 -0.20
N VAL A 28 4.89 -7.67 -1.21
CA VAL A 28 4.29 -6.57 -1.97
C VAL A 28 2.93 -6.98 -2.57
N LYS A 29 2.87 -8.17 -3.18
CA LYS A 29 1.66 -8.72 -3.77
C LYS A 29 0.56 -8.95 -2.74
N LYS A 30 0.89 -9.51 -1.56
CA LYS A 30 -0.07 -9.73 -0.48
C LYS A 30 -0.64 -8.43 0.08
N VAL A 31 0.18 -7.39 0.23
CA VAL A 31 -0.31 -6.07 0.65
C VAL A 31 -1.27 -5.51 -0.40
N TYR A 32 -0.89 -5.54 -1.68
CA TYR A 32 -1.76 -5.09 -2.77
C TYR A 32 -3.10 -5.85 -2.81
N GLU A 33 -3.08 -7.19 -2.76
CA GLU A 33 -4.30 -8.02 -2.74
C GLU A 33 -5.20 -7.69 -1.54
N THR A 34 -4.58 -7.37 -0.38
CA THR A 34 -5.31 -6.93 0.81
C THR A 34 -5.97 -5.57 0.59
N CYS A 35 -5.25 -4.59 0.04
CA CYS A 35 -5.78 -3.27 -0.30
C CYS A 35 -6.99 -3.37 -1.24
N VAL A 36 -6.89 -4.21 -2.29
CA VAL A 36 -7.99 -4.47 -3.21
C VAL A 36 -9.18 -5.11 -2.47
N LYS A 37 -8.94 -6.13 -1.65
CA LYS A 37 -9.99 -6.86 -0.92
C LYS A 37 -10.77 -5.99 0.05
N VAL A 38 -10.11 -5.05 0.73
CA VAL A 38 -10.74 -4.17 1.74
C VAL A 38 -11.26 -2.86 1.16
N GLY A 39 -11.03 -2.60 -0.14
CA GLY A 39 -11.52 -1.41 -0.81
C GLY A 39 -10.72 -0.14 -0.50
N VAL A 40 -9.39 -0.25 -0.38
CA VAL A 40 -8.50 0.93 -0.36
C VAL A 40 -8.56 1.64 -1.71
N ASP A 41 -8.72 2.96 -1.71
CA ASP A 41 -8.88 3.74 -2.94
C ASP A 41 -7.60 3.82 -3.79
N TYR A 42 -6.44 3.91 -3.14
CA TYR A 42 -5.16 4.07 -3.81
C TYR A 42 -4.05 3.27 -3.10
N PHE A 43 -3.16 2.69 -3.90
CA PHE A 43 -2.00 1.95 -3.43
C PHE A 43 -0.72 2.59 -3.98
N GLU A 44 0.12 3.13 -3.11
CA GLU A 44 1.38 3.77 -3.47
C GLU A 44 2.52 2.75 -3.56
N ILE A 45 3.12 2.64 -4.75
CA ILE A 45 4.26 1.75 -5.01
C ILE A 45 5.25 2.42 -5.96
N GLY A 46 6.53 2.16 -5.74
CA GLY A 46 7.63 2.72 -6.54
C GLY A 46 8.82 3.07 -5.66
N LYS A 47 9.96 3.36 -6.30
CA LYS A 47 11.13 3.97 -5.66
C LYS A 47 11.04 5.48 -5.72
#